data_AF-Q3ZUB9-F1
#
_entry.id   AF-Q3ZUB9-F1
#
_cell.length_a   1.000
_cell.length_b   1.000
_cell.length_c   1.000
_cell.angle_alpha   90.00
_cell.angle_beta   90.00
_cell.angle_gamma   90.00
#
_symmetry.space_group_name_H-M   'P 1'
#
loop_
_entity.id
_entity.type
_entity.pdbx_description
1 polymer ?
#
loop_
_entity_poly.entity_id
_entity_poly.type
_entity_poly.pdbx_seq_one_letter_code
_entity_poly.pdbx_strand_id
1 'polypeptide(L)'
;HPRAKVHDSDEEGSVSGQHQFTVKLDDMDVDLYPSDSVLRMKINGKEVPTTSLPYEHPTGSIVIGQNGDGLSLYAASHGLHEVYFDKNTWKVRAADWMKGQTCGMCGKADGEVRQEFRTPSGRLPR
;
A
#
# COMPACT_ATOMS: atom_id res chain seq x y z
N HIS A 1 -12.20 2.72 15.48
CA HIS A 1 -10.75 2.57 15.64
C HIS A 1 -10.17 2.11 14.31
N PRO A 2 -9.12 2.77 13.78
CA PRO A 2 -8.41 2.29 12.60
C PRO A 2 -7.92 0.87 12.80
N ARG A 3 -8.12 0.04 11.78
CA ARG A 3 -7.75 -1.38 11.79
C ARG A 3 -6.70 -1.73 10.73
N ALA A 4 -6.17 -0.70 10.08
CA ALA A 4 -5.15 -0.79 9.06
C ALA A 4 -3.87 -0.10 9.49
N LYS A 5 -2.72 -0.71 9.19
CA LYS A 5 -1.39 -0.12 9.30
C LYS A 5 -0.63 -0.33 8.00
N VAL A 6 0.00 0.73 7.50
CA VAL A 6 0.84 0.68 6.30
C VAL A 6 2.29 0.91 6.73
N HIS A 7 3.20 0.06 6.27
CA HIS A 7 4.62 0.15 6.55
C HIS A 7 5.41 0.10 5.23
N ASP A 8 6.31 1.07 5.06
CA ASP A 8 7.25 1.15 3.94
C ASP A 8 8.65 0.82 4.49
N SER A 9 9.27 -0.23 3.95
CA SER A 9 10.65 -0.59 4.24
C SER A 9 11.56 0.01 3.16
N ASP A 10 12.06 1.21 3.38
CA ASP A 10 13.19 1.78 2.65
C ASP A 10 14.50 1.34 3.30
N GLU A 11 15.21 0.39 2.69
CA GLU A 11 16.59 0.09 3.06
C GLU A 11 17.55 0.77 2.06
N GLU A 12 18.11 1.93 2.43
CA GLU A 12 19.21 2.55 1.71
C GLU A 12 20.47 1.67 1.84
N GLY A 13 20.95 1.10 0.72
CA GLY A 13 22.36 0.73 0.60
C GLY A 13 22.73 -0.72 0.28
N SER A 14 21.89 -1.51 -0.41
CA SER A 14 22.32 -2.83 -0.89
C SER A 14 21.97 -3.05 -2.37
N VAL A 15 22.91 -3.58 -3.14
CA VAL A 15 22.82 -3.93 -4.59
C VAL A 15 21.77 -5.03 -4.90
N SER A 16 20.86 -5.30 -3.96
CA SER A 16 19.68 -6.15 -4.09
C SER A 16 18.58 -5.69 -3.11
N GLY A 17 18.30 -4.38 -3.07
CA GLY A 17 17.24 -3.80 -2.22
C GLY A 17 15.85 -4.17 -2.73
N GLN A 18 15.23 -5.20 -2.14
CA GLN A 18 13.81 -5.49 -2.39
C GLN A 18 12.97 -4.54 -1.54
N HIS A 19 12.55 -3.44 -2.14
CA HIS A 19 11.61 -2.50 -1.53
C HIS A 19 10.29 -3.21 -1.23
N GLN A 20 9.97 -3.40 0.05
CA GLN A 20 8.77 -4.10 0.50
C GLN A 20 7.80 -3.10 1.10
N PHE A 21 6.56 -3.16 0.64
CA PHE A 21 5.45 -2.38 1.13
C PHE A 21 4.44 -3.32 1.76
N THR A 22 4.16 -3.15 3.06
CA THR A 22 3.29 -4.04 3.81
C THR A 22 2.05 -3.29 4.29
N VAL A 23 0.87 -3.84 3.97
CA VAL A 23 -0.41 -3.39 4.51
C VAL A 23 -0.93 -4.46 5.47
N LYS A 24 -1.04 -4.10 6.73
CA LYS A 24 -1.61 -4.96 7.78
C LYS A 24 -3.04 -4.52 8.06
N LEU A 25 -3.98 -5.44 7.88
CA LEU A 25 -5.39 -5.31 8.21
C LEU A 25 -5.67 -6.39 9.28
N ASP A 26 -6.43 -6.10 10.34
CA ASP A 26 -6.79 -7.04 11.44
C ASP A 26 -6.23 -8.48 11.39
N ASP A 27 -6.76 -9.31 10.48
CA ASP A 27 -6.48 -10.73 10.28
C ASP A 27 -5.79 -11.05 8.93
N MET A 28 -5.38 -10.01 8.20
CA MET A 28 -4.75 -10.11 6.89
C MET A 28 -3.51 -9.22 6.77
N ASP A 29 -2.38 -9.84 6.43
CA ASP A 29 -1.18 -9.14 6.01
C ASP A 29 -1.02 -9.23 4.49
N VAL A 30 -0.82 -8.08 3.84
CA VAL A 30 -0.55 -7.98 2.40
C VAL A 30 0.84 -7.39 2.21
N ASP A 31 1.75 -8.19 1.66
CA ASP A 31 3.09 -7.74 1.28
C ASP A 31 3.15 -7.53 -0.23
N LEU A 32 3.64 -6.37 -0.64
CA LEU A 32 3.84 -5.98 -2.03
C LEU A 32 5.33 -5.71 -2.22
N TYR A 33 5.93 -6.32 -3.24
CA TYR A 33 7.34 -6.12 -3.53
C TYR A 33 7.63 -6.38 -5.01
N PRO A 34 8.56 -5.61 -5.62
CA PRO A 34 9.05 -5.90 -6.95
C PRO A 34 10.02 -7.09 -6.91
N SER A 35 9.84 -8.03 -7.84
CA SER A 35 10.77 -9.15 -8.10
C SER A 35 10.99 -9.27 -9.60
N ASP A 36 12.25 -9.19 -10.06
CA ASP A 36 12.62 -9.32 -11.47
C ASP A 36 11.85 -8.35 -12.40
N SER A 37 11.62 -7.11 -11.93
CA SER A 37 10.78 -6.11 -12.63
C SER A 37 9.30 -6.48 -12.77
N VAL A 38 8.80 -7.46 -12.02
CA VAL A 38 7.38 -7.82 -11.91
C VAL A 38 6.91 -7.54 -10.49
N LEU A 39 5.76 -6.89 -10.36
CA LEU A 39 5.14 -6.68 -9.05
C LEU A 39 4.58 -8.01 -8.53
N ARG A 40 5.03 -8.43 -7.36
CA ARG A 40 4.52 -9.62 -6.68
C ARG A 40 3.81 -9.22 -5.39
N MET A 41 2.86 -10.07 -5.00
CA MET A 41 2.19 -9.93 -3.72
C MET A 41 2.16 -11.23 -2.94
N LYS A 42 2.17 -11.11 -1.61
CA LYS A 42 1.83 -12.18 -0.69
C LYS A 42 0.65 -11.75 0.16
N ILE A 43 -0.29 -12.66 0.36
CA ILE A 43 -1.42 -12.50 1.27
C ILE A 43 -1.25 -13.54 2.36
N ASN A 44 -1.12 -13.11 3.61
CA ASN A 44 -0.83 -13.96 4.76
C ASN A 44 0.42 -14.85 4.55
N GLY A 45 1.47 -14.26 3.95
CA GLY A 45 2.72 -14.95 3.63
C GLY A 45 2.66 -15.90 2.42
N LYS A 46 1.48 -16.14 1.84
CA LYS A 46 1.32 -16.98 0.65
C LYS A 46 1.40 -16.12 -0.62
N GLU A 47 2.29 -16.50 -1.54
CA GLU A 47 2.42 -15.80 -2.83
C GLU A 47 1.14 -15.97 -3.66
N VAL A 48 0.59 -14.84 -4.11
CA VAL A 48 -0.63 -14.81 -4.92
C VAL A 48 -0.26 -14.18 -6.27
N PRO A 49 -0.36 -14.92 -7.38
CA PRO A 49 0.00 -14.38 -8.69
C PRO A 49 -1.02 -13.32 -9.11
N THR A 50 -0.57 -12.27 -9.80
CA THR A 50 -1.45 -11.21 -10.32
C THR A 50 -2.49 -11.74 -11.32
N THR A 51 -2.28 -12.91 -11.90
CA THR A 51 -3.25 -13.61 -12.76
C THR A 51 -4.48 -14.13 -12.01
N SER A 52 -4.41 -14.22 -10.68
CA SER A 52 -5.54 -14.61 -9.83
C SER A 52 -6.34 -13.42 -9.30
N LEU A 53 -6.08 -12.22 -9.82
CA LEU A 53 -6.81 -11.01 -9.49
C LEU A 53 -8.11 -10.90 -10.32
N PRO A 54 -9.17 -10.27 -9.78
CA PRO A 54 -9.22 -9.65 -8.46
C PRO A 54 -9.26 -10.69 -7.33
N TYR A 55 -8.52 -10.43 -6.26
CA TYR A 55 -8.62 -11.17 -5.02
C TYR A 55 -9.69 -10.52 -4.16
N GLU A 56 -10.70 -11.29 -3.76
CA GLU A 56 -11.75 -10.86 -2.86
C GLU A 56 -11.66 -11.66 -1.56
N HIS A 57 -11.55 -10.95 -0.44
CA HIS A 57 -11.54 -11.61 0.85
C HIS A 57 -12.95 -12.16 1.19
N PRO A 58 -13.09 -13.32 1.86
CA PRO A 58 -14.40 -13.89 2.20
C PRO A 58 -15.29 -12.98 3.06
N THR A 59 -14.70 -12.01 3.77
CA THR A 59 -15.48 -11.00 4.52
C THR A 59 -16.13 -9.93 3.62
N GLY A 60 -15.81 -9.91 2.32
CA GLY A 60 -16.31 -8.94 1.33
C GLY A 60 -15.81 -7.50 1.52
N SER A 61 -14.93 -7.29 2.50
CA SER A 61 -14.49 -5.96 2.93
C SER A 61 -13.14 -5.54 2.36
N ILE A 62 -12.42 -6.48 1.73
CA ILE A 62 -11.08 -6.29 1.19
C ILE A 62 -11.06 -6.83 -0.23
N VAL A 63 -10.66 -5.98 -1.17
CA VAL A 63 -10.51 -6.32 -2.58
C VAL A 63 -9.15 -5.85 -3.06
N ILE A 64 -8.42 -6.72 -3.74
CA ILE A 64 -7.16 -6.39 -4.40
C ILE A 64 -7.35 -6.64 -5.89
N GLY A 65 -6.93 -5.71 -6.73
CA GLY A 65 -7.06 -5.82 -8.18
C GLY A 65 -5.93 -5.15 -8.94
N GLN A 66 -5.78 -5.49 -10.21
CA GLN A 66 -4.92 -4.74 -11.12
C GLN A 66 -5.55 -3.39 -11.45
N ASN A 67 -4.73 -2.34 -11.43
CA ASN A 67 -5.14 -0.99 -11.79
C ASN A 67 -4.03 -0.32 -12.60
N GLY A 68 -4.24 -0.23 -13.92
CA GLY A 68 -3.20 0.20 -14.86
C GLY A 68 -1.97 -0.71 -14.77
N ASP A 69 -0.79 -0.12 -14.56
CA ASP A 69 0.48 -0.83 -14.45
C ASP A 69 0.78 -1.35 -13.02
N GLY A 70 -0.13 -1.14 -12.07
CA GLY A 70 0.04 -1.45 -10.65
C GLY A 70 -1.10 -2.27 -10.06
N LEU A 71 -1.14 -2.29 -8.73
CA LEU A 71 -2.15 -2.94 -7.91
C LEU A 71 -2.89 -1.92 -7.05
N SER A 72 -4.17 -2.17 -6.79
CA SER A 72 -4.98 -1.41 -5.83
C SER A 72 -5.61 -2.32 -4.82
N LEU A 73 -5.45 -1.97 -3.55
CA LEU A 73 -6.11 -2.60 -2.40
C LEU A 73 -7.18 -1.65 -1.86
N TYR A 74 -8.41 -2.14 -1.76
CA TYR A 74 -9.55 -1.42 -1.20
C TYR A 74 -9.96 -2.10 0.11
N ALA A 75 -10.01 -1.34 1.21
CA ALA A 75 -10.37 -1.86 2.54
C ALA A 75 -11.11 -0.79 3.36
N ALA A 76 -12.16 -0.21 2.80
CA ALA A 76 -12.79 1.00 3.33
C ALA A 76 -13.35 0.82 4.76
N SER A 77 -13.83 -0.39 5.09
CA SER A 77 -14.28 -0.73 6.44
C SER A 77 -13.16 -0.81 7.47
N HIS A 78 -11.91 -0.93 7.03
CA HIS A 78 -10.70 -0.98 7.86
C HIS A 78 -10.00 0.38 7.99
N GLY A 79 -10.48 1.39 7.26
CA GLY A 79 -9.98 2.75 7.29
C GLY A 79 -9.13 3.13 6.08
N LEU A 80 -8.99 2.24 5.09
CA LEU A 80 -8.26 2.49 3.85
C LEU A 80 -9.23 2.49 2.67
N HIS A 81 -9.46 3.65 2.08
CA HIS A 81 -10.24 3.74 0.86
C HIS A 81 -9.52 3.02 -0.30
N GLU A 82 -8.24 3.34 -0.51
CA GLU A 82 -7.42 2.76 -1.58
C GLU A 82 -5.95 2.79 -1.18
N VAL A 83 -5.24 1.71 -1.46
CA VAL A 83 -3.78 1.67 -1.48
C VAL A 83 -3.35 1.24 -2.86
N TYR A 84 -2.82 2.18 -3.63
CA TYR A 84 -2.28 1.96 -4.96
C TYR A 84 -0.77 1.76 -4.87
N PHE A 85 -0.24 0.77 -5.58
CA PHE A 85 1.19 0.50 -5.67
C PHE A 85 1.57 0.10 -7.09
N ASP A 86 2.56 0.78 -7.67
CA ASP A 86 3.22 0.37 -8.91
C ASP A 86 4.75 0.33 -8.71
N LYS A 87 5.50 0.13 -9.78
CA LYS A 87 6.98 0.04 -9.72
C LYS A 87 7.68 1.32 -9.25
N ASN A 88 7.00 2.45 -9.31
CA ASN A 88 7.56 3.79 -9.19
C ASN A 88 6.93 4.62 -8.07
N THR A 89 5.65 4.38 -7.74
CA THR A 89 4.88 5.16 -6.79
C THR A 89 3.91 4.30 -6.02
N TRP A 90 3.63 4.73 -4.79
CA TRP A 90 2.52 4.23 -4.01
C TRP A 90 1.67 5.40 -3.51
N LYS A 91 0.38 5.15 -3.34
CA LYS A 91 -0.59 6.14 -2.87
C LYS A 91 -1.48 5.48 -1.84
N VAL A 92 -1.65 6.14 -0.70
CA VAL A 92 -2.58 5.69 0.34
C VAL A 92 -3.68 6.73 0.50
N ARG A 93 -4.92 6.28 0.39
CA ARG A 93 -6.13 7.06 0.64
C ARG A 93 -6.84 6.45 1.83
N ALA A 94 -6.98 7.23 2.89
CA ALA A 94 -7.78 6.83 4.04
C ALA A 94 -9.28 6.93 3.70
N ALA A 95 -10.11 6.14 4.37
CA ALA A 95 -11.56 6.25 4.25
C ALA A 95 -12.07 7.57 4.84
N ASP A 96 -13.18 8.12 4.34
CA ASP A 96 -13.68 9.45 4.78
C ASP A 96 -13.95 9.52 6.29
N TRP A 97 -14.41 8.41 6.89
CA TRP A 97 -14.66 8.31 8.34
C TRP A 97 -13.38 8.30 9.19
N MET A 98 -12.20 8.15 8.57
CA MET A 98 -10.89 8.30 9.22
C MET A 98 -10.45 9.76 9.36
N LYS A 99 -11.22 10.72 8.84
CA LYS A 99 -10.96 12.15 9.02
C LYS A 99 -10.86 12.48 10.52
N GLY A 100 -9.70 12.98 10.93
CA GLY A 100 -9.39 13.30 12.32
C GLY A 100 -9.05 12.11 13.24
N GLN A 101 -8.99 10.87 12.74
CA GLN A 101 -8.66 9.66 13.52
C GLN A 101 -7.27 9.05 13.22
N THR A 102 -6.49 9.64 12.31
CA THR A 102 -5.16 9.15 11.97
C THR A 102 -4.13 9.65 13.00
N CYS A 103 -3.41 8.73 13.66
CA CYS A 103 -2.30 9.05 14.57
C CYS A 103 -1.00 8.38 14.08
N GLY A 104 -0.08 9.17 13.51
CA GLY A 104 1.21 8.75 12.95
C GLY A 104 1.72 9.73 11.88
N MET A 105 3.03 10.07 11.91
CA MET A 105 3.76 11.09 11.12
C MET A 105 2.89 12.15 10.42
N CYS A 106 2.25 12.95 11.29
CA CYS A 106 1.76 14.33 11.18
C CYS A 106 1.32 14.86 9.81
N GLY A 107 0.04 14.63 9.50
CA GLY A 107 -0.81 15.51 8.69
C GLY A 107 -2.25 15.30 9.14
N LYS A 108 -3.00 16.38 9.40
CA LYS A 108 -4.44 16.23 9.64
C LYS A 108 -5.06 15.67 8.37
N ALA A 109 -5.72 14.52 8.44
CA ALA A 109 -6.42 13.93 7.32
C ALA A 109 -7.66 14.77 6.98
N ASP A 110 -7.46 15.97 6.43
CA ASP A 110 -8.52 16.87 5.98
C ASP A 110 -9.08 16.44 4.61
N GLY A 111 -8.64 15.28 4.09
CA GLY A 111 -8.84 14.81 2.72
C GLY A 111 -7.52 14.60 1.97
N GLU A 112 -6.37 14.66 2.66
CA GLU A 112 -5.06 14.48 2.03
C GLU A 112 -4.90 13.05 1.46
N VAL A 113 -4.94 12.98 0.13
CA VAL A 113 -4.27 11.95 -0.64
C VAL A 113 -2.78 12.05 -0.30
N ARG A 114 -2.26 11.12 0.52
CA ARG A 114 -0.80 10.99 0.66
C ARG A 114 -0.29 10.31 -0.61
N GLN A 115 0.10 11.15 -1.57
CA GLN A 115 0.89 10.79 -2.73
C GLN A 115 2.36 10.93 -2.32
N GLU A 116 3.01 9.82 -1.96
CA GLU A 116 4.47 9.82 -1.90
C GLU A 116 4.98 9.70 -3.34
N PHE A 117 5.17 10.85 -3.99
CA PHE A 117 5.92 10.95 -5.24
C PHE A 117 7.38 10.64 -4.92
N ARG A 118 7.81 9.40 -5.18
CA ARG A 118 9.24 9.11 -5.28
C ARG A 118 9.77 9.85 -6.50
N THR A 119 10.40 11.00 -6.25
CA THR A 119 11.23 11.67 -7.25
C THR A 119 12.49 10.81 -7.38
N PRO A 120 12.86 10.30 -8.56
CA PRO A 120 14.13 9.61 -8.73
C PRO A 120 15.23 10.68 -8.82
N SER A 121 15.51 11.39 -7.73
CA SER A 121 16.73 12.17 -7.55
C SER A 121 16.71 12.88 -6.21
N GLY A 122 17.67 12.52 -5.36
CA GLY A 122 18.10 13.39 -4.29
C GLY A 122 18.55 14.73 -4.88
N ARG A 123 17.78 15.77 -4.63
CA ARG A 123 18.25 17.17 -4.55
C ARG A 123 17.18 17.97 -3.82
N LEU A 124 17.47 18.29 -2.56
CA LEU A 124 16.76 19.30 -1.80
C LEU A 124 16.87 20.65 -2.53
N PRO A 125 15.78 21.36 -2.84
CA PRO A 125 15.88 22.76 -3.20
C PRO A 125 16.28 23.55 -1.95
N ARG A 126 17.32 24.36 -2.11
CA ARG A 126 17.89 25.27 -1.11
C ARG A 126 16.94 26.42 -0.80
#